data_AF-A0A3B9VD36-F1
#
_entry.id   AF-A0A3B9VD36-F1
#
_cell.length_a   1.000
_cell.length_b   1.000
_cell.length_c   1.000
_cell.angle_alpha   90.00
_cell.angle_beta   90.00
_cell.angle_gamma   90.00
#
_symmetry.space_group_name_H-M   'P 1'
#
loop_
_entity.id
_entity.type
_entity.pdbx_description
1 polymer ?
#
loop_
_entity_poly.entity_id
_entity_poly.type
_entity_poly.pdbx_seq_one_letter_code
_entity_poly.pdbx_strand_id
1 'polypeptide(L)'
;MSFYTVIKTEISNKRYAICALEGMKRRGEITNFSVIEKKETIEVNREGDIISLSKEKSGNFNMAGDARAINTFGDRFKQLYAYEVIKDNLPLDFEIAKESETAGEISILLKG
;
A
#
# COMPACT_ATOMS: atom_id res chain seq x y z
N MET A 1 -12.99 -24.42 -7.42
CA MET A 1 -13.13 -23.89 -6.05
C MET A 1 -12.38 -22.58 -6.00
N SER A 2 -13.06 -21.48 -5.67
CA SER A 2 -12.44 -20.18 -5.52
C SER A 2 -11.97 -20.04 -4.07
N PHE A 3 -10.65 -20.02 -3.85
CA PHE A 3 -10.08 -19.74 -2.53
C PHE A 3 -10.10 -18.22 -2.32
N TYR A 4 -10.71 -17.74 -1.24
CA TYR A 4 -10.60 -16.35 -0.81
C TYR A 4 -9.82 -16.31 0.52
N THR A 5 -8.69 -15.63 0.52
CA THR A 5 -7.88 -15.40 1.73
C THR A 5 -8.12 -13.97 2.20
N VAL A 6 -8.63 -13.79 3.42
CA VAL A 6 -8.75 -12.47 4.04
C VAL A 6 -7.40 -12.13 4.65
N ILE A 7 -6.57 -11.39 3.92
CA ILE A 7 -5.28 -10.91 4.41
C ILE A 7 -5.55 -9.72 5.35
N LYS A 8 -5.34 -9.91 6.66
CA LYS A 8 -5.27 -8.79 7.61
C LYS A 8 -3.90 -8.15 7.45
N THR A 9 -3.83 -7.03 6.74
CA THR A 9 -2.57 -6.34 6.45
C THR A 9 -2.09 -5.55 7.65
N GLU A 10 -1.13 -6.11 8.39
CA GLU A 10 -0.32 -5.34 9.34
C GLU A 10 0.75 -4.57 8.56
N ILE A 11 0.55 -3.25 8.41
CA ILE A 11 1.49 -2.38 7.72
C ILE A 11 2.72 -2.20 8.63
N SER A 12 3.69 -3.09 8.53
CA SER A 12 4.84 -3.15 9.46
C SER A 12 6.18 -2.87 8.78
N ASN A 13 6.32 -3.26 7.51
CA ASN A 13 7.57 -3.10 6.76
C ASN A 13 7.59 -1.79 5.94
N LYS A 14 8.56 -0.93 6.24
CA LYS A 14 8.79 0.37 5.59
C LYS A 14 9.10 0.24 4.09
N ARG A 15 9.76 -0.84 3.65
CA ARG A 15 10.12 -1.03 2.23
C ARG A 15 8.88 -1.13 1.35
N TYR A 16 7.95 -2.01 1.70
CA TYR A 16 6.70 -2.17 0.96
C TYR A 16 5.81 -0.92 1.06
N ALA A 17 5.88 -0.16 2.16
CA ALA A 17 5.19 1.13 2.27
C ALA A 17 5.72 2.15 1.26
N ILE A 18 7.05 2.25 1.10
CA ILE A 18 7.66 3.14 0.10
C ILE A 18 7.31 2.67 -1.32
N CYS A 19 7.39 1.36 -1.60
CA CYS A 19 7.02 0.82 -2.91
C CYS A 19 5.56 1.10 -3.26
N ALA A 20 4.65 0.94 -2.30
CA ALA A 20 3.24 1.27 -2.48
C ALA A 20 3.02 2.77 -2.76
N LEU A 21 3.67 3.66 -2.01
CA LEU A 21 3.60 5.11 -2.23
C LEU A 21 4.16 5.53 -3.59
N GLU A 22 5.27 4.92 -4.01
CA GLU A 22 5.84 5.14 -5.34
C GLU A 22 4.87 4.69 -6.44
N GLY A 23 4.17 3.56 -6.24
CA GLY A 23 3.08 3.11 -7.10
C GLY A 23 1.92 4.10 -7.18
N MET A 24 1.48 4.64 -6.04
CA MET A 24 0.42 5.66 -5.97
C MET A 24 0.83 6.94 -6.70
N LYS A 25 2.09 7.37 -6.56
CA LYS A 25 2.62 8.55 -7.25
C LYS A 25 2.62 8.38 -8.76
N ARG A 26 3.06 7.22 -9.26
CA ARG A 26 3.05 6.91 -10.70
C ARG A 26 1.65 6.89 -11.31
N ARG A 27 0.64 6.51 -10.50
CA ARG A 27 -0.77 6.48 -10.89
C ARG A 27 -1.46 7.85 -10.77
N GLY A 28 -0.75 8.87 -10.25
CA GLY A 28 -1.31 10.20 -10.02
C GLY A 28 -2.26 10.29 -8.82
N GLU A 29 -2.29 9.27 -7.95
CA GLU A 29 -3.17 9.22 -6.77
C GLU A 29 -2.65 10.08 -5.61
N ILE A 30 -1.33 10.37 -5.62
CA ILE A 30 -0.68 11.30 -4.70
C ILE A 30 0.24 12.23 -5.50
N THR A 31 0.45 13.44 -5.00
CA THR A 31 1.31 14.43 -5.64
C THR A 31 2.77 14.14 -5.32
N ASN A 32 3.09 13.94 -4.04
CA ASN A 32 4.43 13.63 -3.60
C ASN A 32 4.43 12.99 -2.21
N PHE A 33 5.55 12.38 -1.82
CA PHE A 33 5.77 11.93 -0.45
C PHE A 33 7.21 12.23 -0.01
N SER A 34 7.41 12.43 1.29
CA SER A 34 8.71 12.66 1.91
C SER A 34 8.93 11.64 3.03
N VAL A 35 10.12 11.05 3.08
CA VAL A 35 10.49 10.08 4.12
C VAL A 35 11.38 10.79 5.14
N ILE A 36 10.87 11.00 6.35
CA ILE A 36 11.60 11.60 7.46
C ILE A 36 12.24 10.48 8.28
N GLU A 37 13.48 10.14 7.93
CA GLU A 37 14.21 9.02 8.56
C GLU A 37 14.36 9.18 10.08
N LYS A 38 14.61 10.41 10.56
CA LYS A 38 14.81 10.71 11.99
C LYS A 38 13.59 10.43 12.87
N LYS A 39 12.39 10.39 12.30
CA LYS A 39 11.12 10.21 13.03
C LYS A 39 10.37 8.95 12.63
N GLU A 40 10.95 8.10 11.77
CA GLU A 40 10.25 6.97 11.13
C GLU A 40 8.86 7.36 10.60
N THR A 41 8.75 8.58 10.08
CA THR A 41 7.50 9.17 9.61
C THR A 41 7.59 9.36 8.11
N ILE A 42 6.49 9.11 7.39
CA ILE A 42 6.35 9.40 5.98
C ILE A 42 5.22 10.41 5.83
N GLU A 43 5.50 11.56 5.22
CA GLU A 43 4.49 12.57 4.91
C GLU A 43 4.09 12.40 3.44
N VAL A 44 2.79 12.32 3.20
CA VAL A 44 2.19 12.14 1.88
C VAL A 44 1.35 13.37 1.60
N ASN A 45 1.60 14.01 0.45
CA ASN A 45 0.81 15.12 -0.03
C ASN A 45 -0.08 14.64 -1.18
N ARG A 46 -1.39 14.82 -0.98
CA ARG A 46 -2.43 14.51 -1.95
C ARG A 46 -3.21 15.79 -2.23
N GLU A 47 -2.84 16.51 -3.27
CA GLU A 47 -3.56 17.70 -3.75
C GLU A 47 -3.80 18.79 -2.67
N GLY A 48 -2.89 18.90 -1.70
CA GLY A 48 -3.01 19.84 -0.58
C GLY A 48 -3.39 19.20 0.76
N ASP A 49 -3.91 17.97 0.75
CA ASP A 49 -4.13 17.19 1.96
C ASP A 49 -2.82 16.50 2.40
N ILE A 50 -2.40 16.77 3.64
CA ILE A 50 -1.21 16.17 4.23
C ILE A 50 -1.63 14.97 5.08
N ILE A 51 -1.15 13.80 4.70
CA ILE A 51 -1.32 12.54 5.44
C ILE A 51 0.03 12.15 6.01
N SER A 52 0.07 11.81 7.29
CA SER A 52 1.27 11.35 7.99
C SER A 52 1.14 9.87 8.32
N LEU A 53 2.16 9.10 7.95
CA LEU A 53 2.33 7.68 8.27
C LEU A 53 3.43 7.60 9.32
N SER A 54 3.09 7.32 10.57
CA SER A 54 4.06 7.21 11.67
C SER A 54 4.10 5.78 12.20
N LYS A 55 5.30 5.26 12.46
CA LYS A 55 5.45 3.94 13.04
C LYS A 55 5.18 4.00 14.55
N GLU A 56 4.21 3.23 15.01
CA GLU A 56 3.91 3.07 16.43
C GLU A 56 4.90 2.14 17.11
N LYS A 57 4.95 2.21 18.45
CA LYS A 57 5.76 1.29 19.29
C LYS A 57 5.37 -0.19 19.11
N SER A 58 4.16 -0.45 18.62
CA SER A 58 3.66 -1.78 18.24
C SER A 58 4.33 -2.34 16.98
N GLY A 59 5.06 -1.51 16.23
CA GLY A 59 5.69 -1.86 14.96
C GLY A 59 4.85 -1.54 13.73
N ASN A 60 3.59 -1.14 13.91
CA ASN A 60 2.65 -0.84 12.84
C ASN A 60 2.68 0.64 12.44
N PHE A 61 2.52 0.93 11.15
CA PHE A 61 2.31 2.29 10.66
C PHE A 61 0.88 2.74 10.92
N ASN A 62 0.72 3.84 11.64
CA ASN A 62 -0.54 4.53 11.83
C ASN A 62 -0.66 5.72 10.86
N MET A 63 -1.88 6.00 10.41
CA MET A 63 -2.21 7.07 9.47
C MET A 63 -2.92 8.21 10.20
N ALA A 64 -2.41 9.43 10.10
CA ALA A 64 -3.01 10.63 10.67
C ALA A 64 -3.11 11.76 9.62
N GLY A 65 -4.16 12.59 9.70
CA GLY A 65 -4.60 13.49 8.62
C GLY A 65 -6.11 13.76 8.66
N ASP A 66 -6.67 14.36 7.61
CA ASP A 66 -8.12 14.53 7.48
C ASP A 66 -8.84 13.19 7.32
N ALA A 67 -9.96 12.99 8.01
CA ALA A 67 -10.66 11.71 8.06
C ALA A 67 -11.16 11.22 6.69
N ARG A 68 -11.59 12.13 5.81
CA ARG A 68 -12.06 11.75 4.46
C ARG A 68 -10.90 11.35 3.56
N ALA A 69 -9.82 12.13 3.63
CA ALA A 69 -8.58 11.84 2.92
C ALA A 69 -7.97 10.51 3.37
N ILE A 70 -7.87 10.26 4.69
CA ILE A 70 -7.36 9.01 5.26
C ILE A 70 -8.21 7.81 4.85
N ASN A 71 -9.54 7.88 4.92
CA ASN A 71 -10.35 6.71 4.60
C ASN A 71 -10.16 6.30 3.13
N THR A 72 -10.18 7.27 2.21
CA THR A 72 -10.02 7.02 0.78
C THR A 72 -8.59 6.58 0.44
N PHE A 73 -7.59 7.24 1.02
CA PHE A 73 -6.18 6.91 0.84
C PHE A 73 -5.81 5.58 1.49
N GLY A 74 -6.32 5.32 2.69
CA GLY A 74 -5.92 4.22 3.55
C GLY A 74 -6.31 2.86 3.00
N ASP A 75 -7.53 2.73 2.45
CA ASP A 75 -7.94 1.48 1.81
C ASP A 75 -7.12 1.22 0.55
N ARG A 76 -6.88 2.26 -0.25
CA ARG A 76 -6.08 2.17 -1.47
C ARG A 76 -4.60 1.85 -1.19
N PHE A 77 -4.03 2.51 -0.19
CA PHE A 77 -2.66 2.28 0.27
C PHE A 77 -2.49 0.85 0.80
N LYS A 78 -3.45 0.34 1.60
CA LYS A 78 -3.42 -1.05 2.08
C LYS A 78 -3.48 -2.06 0.93
N GLN A 79 -4.27 -1.80 -0.11
CA GLN A 79 -4.35 -2.68 -1.29
C GLN A 79 -3.01 -2.75 -2.02
N LEU A 80 -2.40 -1.60 -2.31
CA LEU A 80 -1.10 -1.53 -3.00
C LEU A 80 0.03 -2.10 -2.13
N TYR A 81 -0.01 -1.85 -0.82
CA TYR A 81 0.91 -2.47 0.13
C TYR A 81 0.82 -4.00 0.09
N ALA A 82 -0.40 -4.54 0.19
CA ALA A 82 -0.61 -5.98 0.11
C ALA A 82 -0.13 -6.54 -1.24
N TYR A 83 -0.35 -5.81 -2.33
CA TYR A 83 0.11 -6.22 -3.65
C TYR A 83 1.63 -6.34 -3.73
N GLU A 84 2.37 -5.34 -3.24
CA GLU A 84 3.84 -5.38 -3.21
C GLU A 84 4.38 -6.50 -2.30
N VAL A 85 3.69 -6.80 -1.19
CA VAL A 85 4.03 -7.94 -0.32
C VAL A 85 3.82 -9.28 -1.03
N ILE A 86 2.70 -9.42 -1.76
CA ILE A 86 2.38 -10.66 -2.49
C ILE A 86 3.39 -10.90 -3.61
N LYS A 87 3.77 -9.86 -4.35
CA LYS A 87 4.80 -9.96 -5.40
C LYS A 87 6.10 -10.56 -4.89
N ASP A 88 6.55 -10.09 -3.72
CA ASP A 88 7.84 -10.48 -3.15
C ASP A 88 7.81 -11.87 -2.48
N ASN A 89 6.62 -12.35 -2.10
CA ASN A 89 6.41 -13.64 -1.43
C ASN A 89 5.74 -14.71 -2.31
N LEU A 90 5.65 -14.49 -3.63
CA LEU A 90 5.11 -15.49 -4.56
C LEU A 90 6.02 -16.73 -4.59
N PRO A 91 5.48 -17.95 -4.44
CA PRO A 91 6.25 -19.16 -4.61
C PRO A 91 6.84 -19.23 -6.03
N LEU A 92 8.04 -19.80 -6.17
CA LEU A 92 8.76 -19.91 -7.45
C LEU A 92 7.95 -20.62 -8.57
N ASP A 93 6.99 -21.46 -8.19
CA ASP A 93 6.14 -22.21 -9.12
C ASP A 93 5.03 -21.36 -9.76
N PHE A 94 4.84 -20.11 -9.31
CA PHE A 94 3.79 -19.22 -9.80
C PHE A 94 4.37 -17.92 -10.36
N GLU A 95 3.96 -17.55 -11.57
CA GLU A 95 4.23 -16.26 -12.20
C GLU A 95 2.95 -15.43 -12.32
N ILE A 96 3.08 -14.10 -12.26
CA ILE A 96 1.96 -13.18 -12.54
C ILE A 96 1.73 -13.14 -14.05
N ALA A 97 0.67 -13.80 -14.53
CA ALA A 97 0.33 -13.86 -15.94
C ALA A 97 -0.53 -12.68 -16.41
N LYS A 98 -1.37 -12.11 -15.52
CA LYS A 98 -2.13 -10.90 -15.83
C LYS A 98 -2.43 -10.10 -14.57
N GLU A 99 -2.21 -8.79 -14.64
CA GLU A 99 -2.70 -7.82 -13.67
C GLU A 99 -3.87 -7.08 -14.30
N SER A 100 -5.00 -7.02 -13.60
CA SER A 100 -6.12 -6.16 -13.98
C SER A 100 -6.69 -5.49 -12.75
N GLU A 101 -6.95 -4.20 -12.87
CA GLU A 101 -7.60 -3.42 -11.83
C GLU A 101 -9.04 -3.13 -12.26
N THR A 102 -10.03 -3.49 -11.44
CA THR A 102 -11.44 -3.31 -11.77
C THR A 102 -12.20 -2.85 -10.54
N ALA A 103 -12.87 -1.70 -10.61
CA ALA A 103 -13.70 -1.15 -9.53
C ALA A 103 -13.02 -1.04 -8.14
N GLY A 104 -11.70 -0.79 -8.10
CA GLY A 104 -10.96 -0.70 -6.84
C GLY A 104 -10.48 -2.05 -6.29
N GLU A 105 -10.61 -3.13 -7.06
CA GLU A 105 -10.00 -4.44 -6.76
C GLU A 105 -8.80 -4.70 -7.68
N ILE A 106 -7.71 -5.21 -7.10
CA ILE A 106 -6.54 -5.67 -7.86
C ILE A 106 -6.71 -7.17 -8.07
N SER A 107 -7.03 -7.56 -9.30
CA SER A 107 -7.10 -8.96 -9.72
C SER A 107 -5.77 -9.39 -10.31
N ILE A 108 -5.18 -10.43 -9.71
CA ILE A 108 -3.91 -11.01 -10.15
C ILE A 108 -4.23 -12.42 -10.65
N LEU A 109 -3.97 -12.67 -11.92
CA LEU A 109 -4.02 -14.01 -12.49
C LEU A 109 -2.63 -14.62 -12.39
N LEU A 110 -2.51 -15.65 -11.56
CA LEU A 110 -1.28 -16.42 -11.41
C LEU A 110 -1.29 -17.59 -12.40
N LYS A 111 -0.14 -17.87 -13.00
CA LYS A 111 0.10 -19.02 -13.85
C LYS A 111 1.20 -19.87 -13.21
N GLY A 112 0.90 -21.15 -13.03
CA GLY A 112 1.80 -22.22 -12.62
C GLY A 112 1.41 -23.48 -13.37
#